data_AF-A0A812LDP4-F1
#
_entry.id   AF-A0A812LDP4-F1
#
_cell.length_a   1.000
_cell.length_b   1.000
_cell.length_c   1.000
_cell.angle_alpha   90.00
_cell.angle_beta   90.00
_cell.angle_gamma   90.00
#
_symmetry.space_group_name_H-M   'P 1'
#
loop_
_entity.id
_entity.type
_entity.pdbx_description
1 polymer ?
#
loop_
_entity_poly.entity_id
_entity_poly.type
_entity_poly.pdbx_seq_one_letter_code
_entity_poly.pdbx_strand_id
1 'polypeptide(L)'
;MALQALNFPAREEYQLHWISAGLMSLKGLAFYVLPKVLGLDKAIGYDILNHAEMHGDLRDLKEGVRGIWQQSSTVAALVFPMAMAMIQESGRLRPVYYDQSSPDAEDDSEPVVIHLQQMYLSACVSSLFFSCWSCVACMMNFAYVESLAGSHSLAFFLTYPETIGGPLIFLWNSIWFFLIALCVWMMGIYGLAITLPALIALPVYAIGTVMAFRTFSRFDPSAHVREEPGFMMCSGFILQQGQVRDIHKRLYARMLQQRTEETQQQSHPEPTHLPSVLEDPGEYSASEPKASEQPRPQNARRVVPMET
;
A
#
# COMPACT_ATOMS: atom_id res chain seq x y z
N MET A 1 16.75 42.87 5.83
CA MET A 1 15.68 43.27 6.76
C MET A 1 15.51 42.15 7.77
N ALA A 2 15.32 42.52 9.04
CA ALA A 2 15.59 41.71 10.21
C ALA A 2 14.62 40.52 10.39
N LEU A 3 15.16 39.31 10.44
CA LEU A 3 14.62 38.23 11.26
C LEU A 3 15.44 38.24 12.54
N GLN A 4 14.86 38.88 13.55
CA GLN A 4 15.44 38.99 14.89
C GLN A 4 15.55 37.57 15.46
N ALA A 5 16.79 37.12 15.70
CA ALA A 5 17.08 35.85 16.32
C ALA A 5 16.35 35.78 17.68
N LEU A 6 15.40 34.86 17.79
CA LEU A 6 14.75 34.52 19.05
C LEU A 6 15.80 33.81 19.90
N ASN A 7 16.42 34.57 20.79
CA ASN A 7 17.44 34.09 21.71
C ASN A 7 16.74 33.31 22.83
N PHE A 8 16.59 32.00 22.66
CA PHE A 8 16.00 31.12 23.66
C PHE A 8 17.10 30.60 24.61
N PRO A 9 16.92 30.61 25.93
CA PRO A 9 17.92 30.12 26.87
C PRO A 9 18.17 28.61 26.69
N ALA A 10 19.43 28.16 26.74
CA ALA A 10 19.91 26.79 26.51
C ALA A 10 19.18 25.64 27.27
N ARG A 11 18.34 25.96 28.27
CA ARG A 11 17.47 24.98 28.96
C ARG A 11 16.18 24.67 28.18
N GLU A 12 15.76 25.57 27.30
CA GLU A 12 14.58 25.44 26.42
C GLU A 12 14.90 24.63 25.15
N GLU A 13 16.17 24.58 24.73
CA GLU A 13 16.62 23.81 23.55
C GLU A 13 16.42 22.30 23.72
N TYR A 14 16.74 21.76 24.91
CA TYR A 14 16.41 20.37 25.25
C TYR A 14 14.91 20.08 25.14
N GLN A 15 14.04 21.04 25.48
CA GLN A 15 12.59 20.86 25.35
C GLN A 15 12.15 20.88 23.89
N LEU A 16 12.76 21.73 23.05
CA LEU A 16 12.44 21.85 21.63
C LEU A 16 12.72 20.55 20.84
N HIS A 17 13.76 19.80 21.23
CA HIS A 17 14.07 18.48 20.65
C HIS A 17 12.99 17.42 20.92
N TRP A 18 12.45 17.37 22.14
CA TRP A 18 11.34 16.46 22.45
C TRP A 18 10.05 16.90 21.77
N ILE A 19 9.86 18.21 21.57
CA ILE A 19 8.70 18.76 20.87
C ILE A 19 8.73 18.37 19.38
N SER A 20 9.87 18.45 18.69
CA SER A 20 9.96 18.08 17.27
C SER A 20 9.67 16.58 17.05
N ALA A 21 10.27 15.71 17.86
CA ALA A 21 10.03 14.27 17.84
C ALA A 21 8.58 13.93 18.24
N GLY A 22 8.04 14.63 19.24
CA GLY A 22 6.66 14.51 19.68
C GLY A 22 5.66 14.94 18.60
N LEU A 23 5.91 16.06 17.92
CA LEU A 23 5.08 16.54 16.81
C LEU A 23 5.12 15.58 15.62
N MET A 24 6.29 15.00 15.29
CA MET A 24 6.39 14.02 14.22
C MET A 24 5.70 12.69 14.58
N SER A 25 5.80 12.27 15.84
CA SER A 25 5.07 11.10 16.34
C SER A 25 3.56 11.33 16.33
N LEU A 26 3.12 12.53 16.76
CA LEU A 26 1.72 12.95 16.71
C LEU A 26 1.22 13.05 15.27
N LYS A 27 2.06 13.54 14.36
CA LYS A 27 1.78 13.55 12.92
C LYS A 27 1.63 12.13 12.41
N GLY A 28 2.58 11.23 12.70
CA GLY A 28 2.47 9.80 12.34
C GLY A 28 1.17 9.18 12.86
N LEU A 29 0.81 9.45 14.13
CA LEU A 29 -0.45 9.03 14.71
C LEU A 29 -1.66 9.64 13.98
N ALA A 30 -1.62 10.93 13.63
CA ALA A 30 -2.66 11.58 12.85
C ALA A 30 -2.80 10.92 11.47
N PHE A 31 -1.71 10.62 10.76
CA PHE A 31 -1.75 9.92 9.48
C PHE A 31 -2.24 8.47 9.60
N TYR A 32 -2.13 7.86 10.77
CA TYR A 32 -2.71 6.54 11.06
C TYR A 32 -4.21 6.61 11.41
N VAL A 33 -4.61 7.57 12.25
CA VAL A 33 -5.97 7.69 12.79
C VAL A 33 -6.90 8.41 11.84
N LEU A 34 -6.45 9.50 11.20
CA LEU A 34 -7.27 10.35 10.35
C LEU A 34 -7.91 9.57 9.19
N PRO A 35 -7.20 8.69 8.46
CA PRO A 35 -7.85 7.92 7.40
C PRO A 35 -8.93 6.97 7.92
N LYS A 36 -8.75 6.39 9.11
CA LYS A 36 -9.74 5.52 9.75
C LYS A 36 -10.97 6.30 10.22
N VAL A 37 -10.76 7.49 10.82
CA VAL A 37 -11.85 8.35 11.29
C VAL A 37 -12.65 8.91 10.12
N LEU A 38 -11.98 9.26 9.02
CA LEU A 38 -12.62 9.71 7.79
C LEU A 38 -13.24 8.56 6.97
N GLY A 39 -13.01 7.29 7.36
CA GLY A 39 -13.48 6.12 6.62
C GLY A 39 -12.87 5.99 5.22
N LEU A 40 -11.69 6.56 4.99
CA LEU A 40 -10.99 6.55 3.70
C LEU A 40 -10.58 5.14 3.28
N ASP A 41 -10.19 4.30 4.25
CA ASP A 41 -9.88 2.88 4.04
C ASP A 41 -11.10 2.11 3.51
N LYS A 42 -12.26 2.33 4.12
CA LYS A 42 -13.52 1.72 3.70
C LYS A 42 -13.99 2.26 2.35
N ALA A 43 -13.86 3.58 2.14
CA ALA A 43 -14.21 4.23 0.89
C ALA A 43 -13.44 3.63 -0.30
N ILE A 44 -12.12 3.52 -0.18
CA ILE A 44 -11.27 2.92 -1.21
C ILE A 44 -11.64 1.45 -1.42
N GLY A 45 -11.87 0.69 -0.34
CA GLY A 45 -12.29 -0.71 -0.44
C GLY A 45 -13.60 -0.89 -1.19
N TYR A 46 -14.61 -0.07 -0.89
CA TYR A 46 -15.90 -0.10 -1.60
C TYR A 46 -15.79 0.33 -3.05
N ASP A 47 -14.95 1.33 -3.37
CA ASP A 47 -14.75 1.77 -4.75
C ASP A 47 -14.17 0.65 -5.61
N ILE A 48 -13.16 -0.05 -5.09
CA ILE A 48 -12.55 -1.23 -5.75
C ILE A 48 -13.59 -2.36 -5.92
N LEU A 49 -14.39 -2.65 -4.89
CA LEU A 49 -15.44 -3.66 -4.96
C LEU A 49 -16.53 -3.31 -5.97
N ASN A 50 -16.90 -2.02 -6.07
CA ASN A 50 -17.90 -1.54 -7.02
C ASN A 50 -17.40 -1.65 -8.47
N HIS A 51 -16.13 -1.34 -8.73
CA HIS A 51 -15.53 -1.58 -10.05
C HIS A 51 -15.53 -3.09 -10.37
N ALA A 52 -15.10 -3.94 -9.45
CA ALA A 52 -15.11 -5.39 -9.69
C ALA A 52 -16.52 -5.94 -10.00
N GLU A 53 -17.57 -5.42 -9.36
CA GLU A 53 -18.97 -5.79 -9.64
C GLU A 53 -19.41 -5.45 -11.07
N MET A 54 -18.97 -4.31 -11.59
CA MET A 54 -19.38 -3.81 -12.91
C MET A 54 -18.70 -4.55 -14.07
N HIS A 55 -17.56 -5.21 -13.82
CA HIS A 55 -16.66 -5.66 -14.87
C HIS A 55 -16.47 -7.18 -14.99
N GLY A 56 -16.86 -8.00 -14.01
CA GLY A 56 -16.50 -9.42 -14.04
C GLY A 56 -17.39 -10.36 -13.24
N ASP A 57 -17.12 -11.66 -13.38
CA ASP A 57 -17.65 -12.70 -12.51
C ASP A 57 -17.08 -12.49 -11.10
N LEU A 58 -17.95 -12.49 -10.08
CA LEU A 58 -17.57 -12.32 -8.67
C LEU A 58 -16.54 -13.39 -8.21
N ARG A 59 -16.43 -14.48 -8.96
CA ARG A 59 -15.41 -15.53 -8.77
C ARG A 59 -13.98 -15.01 -8.93
N ASP A 60 -13.76 -14.03 -9.80
CA ASP A 60 -12.43 -13.45 -10.07
C ASP A 60 -12.05 -12.32 -9.09
N LEU A 61 -13.00 -11.85 -8.28
CA LEU A 61 -12.76 -10.78 -7.30
C LEU A 61 -11.64 -11.16 -6.31
N LYS A 62 -11.61 -12.42 -5.86
CA LYS A 62 -10.58 -12.92 -4.93
C LYS A 62 -9.18 -12.74 -5.53
N GLU A 63 -9.01 -13.09 -6.81
CA GLU A 63 -7.73 -12.98 -7.51
C GLU A 63 -7.35 -11.51 -7.78
N GLY A 64 -8.33 -10.67 -8.12
CA GLY A 64 -8.10 -9.23 -8.26
C GLY A 64 -7.59 -8.58 -6.98
N VAL A 65 -8.24 -8.84 -5.85
CA VAL A 65 -7.82 -8.33 -4.54
C VAL A 65 -6.47 -8.90 -4.11
N ARG A 66 -6.22 -10.18 -4.38
CA ARG A 66 -4.91 -10.82 -4.19
C ARG A 66 -3.81 -10.09 -4.95
N GLY A 67 -4.06 -9.78 -6.22
CA GLY A 67 -3.14 -9.00 -7.06
C GLY A 67 -2.83 -7.63 -6.46
N ILE A 68 -3.84 -6.93 -5.93
CA ILE A 68 -3.65 -5.64 -5.25
C ILE A 68 -2.74 -5.79 -4.03
N TRP A 69 -2.98 -6.78 -3.17
CA TRP A 69 -2.12 -7.01 -2.00
C TRP A 69 -0.70 -7.40 -2.37
N GLN A 70 -0.52 -8.23 -3.40
CA GLN A 70 0.80 -8.64 -3.86
C GLN A 70 1.59 -7.45 -4.43
N GLN A 71 0.96 -6.60 -5.24
CA GLN A 71 1.60 -5.40 -5.76
C GLN A 71 1.90 -4.40 -4.63
N SER A 72 0.95 -4.19 -3.73
CA SER A 72 1.12 -3.26 -2.60
C SER A 72 2.26 -3.69 -1.67
N SER A 73 2.31 -4.98 -1.31
CA SER A 73 3.39 -5.54 -0.50
C SER A 73 4.74 -5.51 -1.23
N THR A 74 4.75 -5.72 -2.56
CA THR A 74 5.98 -5.59 -3.36
C THR A 74 6.52 -4.16 -3.32
N VAL A 75 5.67 -3.16 -3.56
CA VAL A 75 6.09 -1.75 -3.49
C VAL A 75 6.54 -1.38 -2.07
N ALA A 76 5.80 -1.81 -1.03
CA ALA A 76 6.19 -1.59 0.36
C ALA A 76 7.57 -2.22 0.68
N ALA A 77 7.82 -3.43 0.17
CA ALA A 77 9.09 -4.14 0.31
C ALA A 77 10.24 -3.48 -0.46
N LEU A 78 9.97 -2.69 -1.50
CA LEU A 78 10.98 -1.87 -2.18
C LEU A 78 11.28 -0.57 -1.43
N VAL A 79 10.26 0.06 -0.83
CA VAL A 79 10.42 1.29 -0.04
C VAL A 79 11.18 1.01 1.26
N PHE A 80 10.94 -0.14 1.89
CA PHE A 80 11.58 -0.51 3.16
C PHE A 80 13.13 -0.45 3.13
N PRO A 81 13.85 -1.14 2.22
CA PRO A 81 15.31 -1.07 2.16
C PRO A 81 15.82 0.32 1.78
N MET A 82 15.09 1.07 0.95
CA MET A 82 15.46 2.45 0.63
C MET A 82 15.41 3.36 1.86
N ALA A 83 14.34 3.27 2.65
CA ALA A 83 14.23 4.01 3.91
C ALA A 83 15.29 3.58 4.93
N MET A 84 15.67 2.29 4.98
CA MET A 84 16.79 1.82 5.80
C MET A 84 18.13 2.38 5.35
N ALA A 85 18.42 2.37 4.05
CA ALA A 85 19.64 2.95 3.49
C ALA A 85 19.75 4.44 3.82
N MET A 86 18.64 5.17 3.76
CA MET A 86 18.57 6.57 4.18
C MET A 86 18.93 6.75 5.66
N ILE A 87 18.44 5.89 6.56
CA ILE A 87 18.84 5.95 7.98
C ILE A 87 20.34 5.74 8.14
N GLN A 88 20.97 4.83 7.40
CA GLN A 88 22.41 4.60 7.46
C GLN A 88 23.22 5.85 7.04
N GLU A 89 22.70 6.62 6.09
CA GLU A 89 23.29 7.87 5.62
C GLU A 89 23.00 9.08 6.55
N SER A 90 22.24 8.90 7.63
CA SER A 90 21.88 9.99 8.55
C SER A 90 23.07 10.66 9.23
N GLY A 91 24.20 9.95 9.37
CA GLY A 91 25.44 10.52 9.92
C GLY A 91 26.16 11.49 8.97
N ARG A 92 25.75 11.55 7.70
CA ARG A 92 26.35 12.43 6.68
C ARG A 92 25.58 13.73 6.44
N LEU A 93 24.46 13.97 7.14
CA LEU A 93 23.74 15.24 7.07
C LEU A 93 24.58 16.35 7.73
N ARG A 94 25.42 17.01 6.92
CA ARG A 94 26.13 18.24 7.28
C ARG A 94 25.83 19.27 6.19
N PRO A 95 25.03 20.32 6.48
CA PRO A 95 24.67 21.29 5.46
C PRO A 95 25.91 22.06 5.02
N VAL A 96 26.15 22.10 3.71
CA VAL A 96 27.33 22.68 3.05
C VAL A 96 27.57 24.15 3.44
N TYR A 97 26.53 24.88 3.85
CA TYR A 97 26.65 26.27 4.30
C TYR A 97 27.31 26.45 5.68
N TYR A 98 27.41 25.40 6.49
CA TYR A 98 27.99 25.45 7.84
C TYR A 98 29.52 25.28 7.86
N ASP A 99 30.09 24.61 6.86
CA ASP A 99 31.55 24.52 6.70
C ASP A 99 32.16 25.82 6.14
N GLN A 100 31.33 26.78 5.71
CA GLN A 100 31.76 28.04 5.10
C GLN A 100 31.56 29.28 6.00
N SER A 101 30.96 29.12 7.19
CA SER A 101 30.87 30.22 8.15
C SER A 101 32.24 30.50 8.76
N SER A 102 32.69 31.74 8.58
CA SER A 102 33.86 32.38 9.20
C SER A 102 34.23 31.79 10.57
N PRO A 103 35.53 31.57 10.87
CA PRO A 103 36.00 31.15 12.20
C PRO A 103 35.65 32.15 13.34
N ASP A 104 35.09 33.32 13.00
CA ASP A 104 34.68 34.36 13.96
C ASP A 104 33.15 34.42 14.21
N ALA A 105 32.35 33.49 13.67
CA ALA A 105 30.91 33.44 13.93
C ALA A 105 30.60 32.37 15.00
N GLU A 106 30.66 32.79 16.28
CA GLU A 106 30.26 31.97 17.41
C GLU A 106 28.77 31.53 17.31
N ASP A 107 28.58 30.21 17.42
CA ASP A 107 27.46 29.47 18.05
C ASP A 107 26.01 29.48 17.53
N ASP A 108 25.54 30.40 16.69
CA ASP A 108 24.07 30.44 16.39
C ASP A 108 23.54 29.34 15.44
N SER A 109 24.40 28.42 15.02
CA SER A 109 24.20 27.63 13.80
C SER A 109 23.98 26.12 14.08
N GLU A 110 24.54 25.57 15.16
CA GLU A 110 24.32 24.18 15.61
C GLU A 110 22.86 23.74 15.78
N PRO A 111 21.92 24.54 16.34
CA PRO A 111 20.59 24.04 16.67
C PRO A 111 19.76 23.66 15.43
N VAL A 112 19.95 24.36 14.31
CA VAL A 112 19.23 24.10 13.05
C VAL A 112 19.62 22.74 12.47
N VAL A 113 20.88 22.35 12.57
CA VAL A 113 21.41 21.06 12.06
C VAL A 113 20.78 19.90 12.82
N ILE A 114 20.67 20.02 14.14
CA ILE A 114 20.07 18.98 15.00
C ILE A 114 18.59 18.78 14.68
N HIS A 115 17.83 19.86 14.53
CA HIS A 115 16.40 19.77 14.18
C HIS A 115 16.18 19.15 12.79
N LEU A 116 17.06 19.46 11.84
CA LEU A 116 17.01 18.88 10.50
C LEU A 116 17.27 17.37 10.53
N GLN A 117 18.28 16.93 11.29
CA GLN A 117 18.60 15.52 11.45
C GLN A 117 17.46 14.74 12.15
N GLN A 118 16.83 15.34 13.17
CA GLN A 118 15.66 14.75 13.84
C GLN A 118 14.47 14.62 12.89
N MET A 119 14.20 15.67 12.09
CA MET A 119 13.15 15.65 11.08
C MET A 119 13.39 14.55 10.04
N TYR A 120 14.64 14.41 9.60
CA TYR A 120 15.06 13.37 8.67
C TYR A 120 14.84 11.97 9.24
N LEU A 121 15.40 11.70 10.41
CA LEU A 121 15.31 10.39 11.07
C LEU A 121 13.86 10.01 11.37
N SER A 122 13.07 10.94 11.90
CA SER A 122 11.65 10.69 12.20
C SER A 122 10.83 10.35 10.95
N ALA A 123 11.09 11.02 9.83
CA ALA A 123 10.44 10.73 8.55
C ALA A 123 10.87 9.35 8.01
N CYS A 124 12.16 9.02 8.05
CA CYS A 124 12.67 7.70 7.65
C CYS A 124 12.06 6.56 8.49
N VAL A 125 12.06 6.71 9.83
CA VAL A 125 11.48 5.72 10.75
C VAL A 125 9.98 5.57 10.54
N SER A 126 9.26 6.67 10.32
CA SER A 126 7.82 6.62 10.01
C SER A 126 7.57 5.87 8.70
N SER A 127 8.38 6.11 7.67
CA SER A 127 8.28 5.38 6.39
C SER A 127 8.53 3.88 6.59
N LEU A 128 9.56 3.49 7.36
CA LEU A 128 9.80 2.08 7.69
C LEU A 128 8.65 1.43 8.44
N PHE A 129 8.09 2.13 9.42
CA PHE A 129 6.97 1.61 10.19
C PHE A 129 5.75 1.37 9.30
N PHE A 130 5.37 2.34 8.46
CA PHE A 130 4.22 2.22 7.57
C PHE A 130 4.42 1.19 6.45
N SER A 131 5.62 1.09 5.87
CA SER A 131 5.92 0.04 4.87
C SER A 131 5.86 -1.35 5.49
N CYS A 132 6.49 -1.56 6.66
CA CYS A 132 6.42 -2.82 7.39
C CYS A 132 4.98 -3.19 7.75
N TRP A 133 4.21 -2.23 8.27
CA TRP A 133 2.81 -2.44 8.60
C TRP A 133 1.95 -2.78 7.38
N SER A 134 2.20 -2.13 6.22
CA SER A 134 1.55 -2.46 4.96
C SER A 134 1.84 -3.91 4.52
N CYS A 135 3.11 -4.33 4.57
CA CYS A 135 3.50 -5.72 4.28
C CYS A 135 2.81 -6.73 5.20
N VAL A 136 2.84 -6.49 6.52
CA VAL A 136 2.20 -7.38 7.50
C VAL A 136 0.69 -7.44 7.28
N ALA A 137 0.03 -6.30 7.04
CA ALA A 137 -1.40 -6.27 6.78
C ALA A 137 -1.76 -7.04 5.50
N CYS A 138 -1.01 -6.84 4.41
CA CYS A 138 -1.18 -7.63 3.18
C CYS A 138 -0.98 -9.13 3.43
N MET A 139 0.07 -9.52 4.16
CA MET A 139 0.36 -10.93 4.45
C MET A 139 -0.73 -11.59 5.30
N MET A 140 -1.23 -10.90 6.33
CA MET A 140 -2.32 -11.39 7.17
C MET A 140 -3.63 -11.53 6.38
N ASN A 141 -3.97 -10.52 5.58
CA ASN A 141 -5.17 -10.56 4.74
C ASN A 141 -5.09 -11.67 3.69
N PHE A 142 -3.92 -11.85 3.07
CA PHE A 142 -3.65 -12.93 2.13
C PHE A 142 -3.82 -14.30 2.77
N ALA A 143 -3.17 -14.54 3.92
CA ALA A 143 -3.25 -15.82 4.62
C ALA A 143 -4.70 -16.14 5.05
N TYR A 144 -5.44 -15.14 5.51
CA TYR A 144 -6.82 -15.31 5.93
C TYR A 144 -7.75 -15.62 4.74
N VAL A 145 -7.70 -14.81 3.67
CA VAL A 145 -8.61 -14.97 2.53
C VAL A 145 -8.28 -16.18 1.68
N GLU A 146 -7.01 -16.61 1.62
CA GLU A 146 -6.65 -17.81 0.87
C GLU A 146 -7.32 -19.07 1.45
N SER A 147 -7.49 -19.11 2.78
CA SER A 147 -8.17 -20.21 3.47
C SER A 147 -9.70 -20.25 3.24
N LEU A 148 -10.29 -19.18 2.70
CA LEU A 148 -11.73 -19.09 2.47
C LEU A 148 -12.10 -19.57 1.06
N ALA A 149 -13.24 -20.28 0.98
CA ALA A 149 -13.90 -20.55 -0.30
C ALA A 149 -14.35 -19.25 -0.97
N GLY A 150 -14.49 -19.25 -2.30
CA GLY A 150 -14.81 -18.05 -3.09
C GLY A 150 -16.03 -17.28 -2.59
N SER A 151 -17.14 -17.97 -2.31
CA SER A 151 -18.38 -17.34 -1.81
C SER A 151 -18.21 -16.70 -0.42
N HIS A 152 -17.42 -17.31 0.47
CA HIS A 152 -17.09 -16.74 1.78
C HIS A 152 -16.13 -15.56 1.69
N SER A 153 -15.23 -15.53 0.71
CA SER A 153 -14.32 -14.40 0.50
C SER A 153 -15.07 -13.12 0.11
N LEU A 154 -16.12 -13.23 -0.73
CA LEU A 154 -16.97 -12.10 -1.07
C LEU A 154 -17.69 -11.53 0.17
N ALA A 155 -18.27 -12.40 1.00
CA ALA A 155 -18.91 -11.99 2.25
C ALA A 155 -17.93 -11.30 3.20
N PHE A 156 -16.69 -11.78 3.27
CA PHE A 156 -15.63 -11.16 4.05
C PHE A 156 -15.30 -9.74 3.54
N PHE A 157 -15.09 -9.56 2.24
CA PHE A 157 -14.78 -8.24 1.67
C PHE A 157 -15.90 -7.22 1.85
N LEU A 158 -17.17 -7.65 1.79
CA LEU A 158 -18.31 -6.78 2.03
C LEU A 158 -18.45 -6.35 3.49
N THR A 159 -18.07 -7.23 4.41
CA THR A 159 -18.11 -6.98 5.86
C THR A 159 -16.94 -6.12 6.30
N TYR A 160 -15.75 -6.34 5.72
CA TYR A 160 -14.50 -5.67 6.09
C TYR A 160 -13.79 -5.06 4.87
N PRO A 161 -14.37 -4.04 4.20
CA PRO A 161 -13.76 -3.38 3.04
C PRO A 161 -12.42 -2.70 3.37
N GLU A 162 -12.18 -2.35 4.64
CA GLU A 162 -10.91 -1.82 5.13
C GLU A 162 -9.72 -2.76 4.91
N THR A 163 -9.95 -4.07 4.71
CA THR A 163 -8.90 -5.05 4.42
C THR A 163 -8.28 -4.84 3.04
N ILE A 164 -9.01 -4.20 2.12
CA ILE A 164 -8.53 -3.84 0.79
C ILE A 164 -7.86 -2.47 0.83
N GLY A 165 -8.57 -1.45 1.35
CA GLY A 165 -8.09 -0.07 1.32
C GLY A 165 -7.03 0.27 2.37
N GLY A 166 -7.04 -0.40 3.53
CA GLY A 166 -6.11 -0.13 4.63
C GLY A 166 -4.63 -0.26 4.25
N PRO A 167 -4.19 -1.40 3.69
CA PRO A 167 -2.80 -1.57 3.25
C PRO A 167 -2.34 -0.54 2.22
N LEU A 168 -3.23 -0.12 1.31
CA LEU A 168 -2.96 0.93 0.32
C LEU A 168 -2.70 2.29 0.99
N ILE A 169 -3.47 2.63 2.02
CA ILE A 169 -3.27 3.88 2.78
C ILE A 169 -1.95 3.84 3.55
N PHE A 170 -1.61 2.71 4.16
CA PHE A 170 -0.31 2.57 4.83
C PHE A 170 0.86 2.70 3.85
N LEU A 171 0.75 2.07 2.68
CA LEU A 171 1.74 2.23 1.62
C LEU A 171 1.84 3.68 1.17
N TRP A 172 0.71 4.34 0.93
CA TRP A 172 0.63 5.76 0.56
C TRP A 172 1.34 6.65 1.58
N ASN A 173 1.05 6.47 2.87
CA ASN A 173 1.72 7.19 3.96
C ASN A 173 3.23 6.93 3.98
N SER A 174 3.64 5.67 3.78
CA SER A 174 5.06 5.30 3.70
C SER A 174 5.80 6.07 2.61
N ILE A 175 5.19 6.19 1.42
CA ILE A 175 5.76 6.93 0.29
C ILE A 175 5.86 8.43 0.63
N TRP A 176 4.85 9.02 1.26
CA TRP A 176 4.91 10.43 1.67
C TRP A 176 6.04 10.71 2.67
N PHE A 177 6.17 9.90 3.71
CA PHE A 177 7.24 10.07 4.68
C PHE A 177 8.62 9.85 4.05
N PHE A 178 8.74 8.92 3.11
CA PHE A 178 9.97 8.72 2.33
C PHE A 178 10.33 9.97 1.50
N LEU A 179 9.37 10.53 0.76
CA LEU A 179 9.59 11.75 -0.04
C LEU A 179 9.95 12.97 0.83
N ILE A 180 9.29 13.12 1.99
CA ILE A 180 9.64 14.17 2.96
C ILE A 180 11.08 13.99 3.45
N ALA A 181 11.46 12.77 3.83
CA ALA A 181 12.83 12.48 4.26
C ALA A 181 13.85 12.81 3.15
N LEU A 182 13.51 12.52 1.89
CA LEU A 182 14.37 12.82 0.75
C LEU A 182 14.54 14.33 0.53
N CYS A 183 13.46 15.12 0.69
CA CYS A 183 13.56 16.58 0.66
C CYS A 183 14.42 17.13 1.80
N VAL A 184 14.25 16.62 3.03
CA VAL A 184 15.06 17.03 4.19
C VAL A 184 16.54 16.69 3.96
N TRP A 185 16.83 15.52 3.40
CA TRP A 185 18.18 15.12 3.04
C TRP A 185 18.80 16.01 1.96
N MET A 186 18.08 16.32 0.88
CA MET A 186 18.56 17.25 -0.14
C MET A 186 18.83 18.64 0.46
N MET A 187 18.00 19.09 1.41
CA MET A 187 18.23 20.34 2.11
C MET A 187 19.51 20.29 2.94
N GLY A 188 19.74 19.16 3.61
CA GLY A 188 20.91 18.92 4.44
C GLY A 188 22.20 18.69 3.68
N ILE A 189 22.19 18.32 2.40
CA ILE A 189 23.40 18.07 1.60
C ILE A 189 23.64 19.17 0.57
N TYR A 190 22.61 19.53 -0.19
CA TYR A 190 22.72 20.43 -1.34
C TYR A 190 22.21 21.83 -1.05
N GLY A 191 21.57 22.04 0.10
CA GLY A 191 21.03 23.33 0.47
C GLY A 191 19.66 23.66 -0.14
N LEU A 192 19.20 24.89 0.11
CA LEU A 192 17.83 25.31 -0.24
C LEU A 192 17.61 25.40 -1.76
N ALA A 193 18.62 25.81 -2.53
CA ALA A 193 18.48 26.06 -3.97
C ALA A 193 18.05 24.80 -4.76
N ILE A 194 18.62 23.64 -4.42
CA ILE A 194 18.26 22.34 -5.03
C ILE A 194 17.00 21.75 -4.39
N THR A 195 16.73 22.07 -3.13
CA THR A 195 15.56 21.57 -2.39
C THR A 195 14.25 22.25 -2.81
N LEU A 196 14.30 23.53 -3.19
CA LEU A 196 13.11 24.31 -3.53
C LEU A 196 12.30 23.69 -4.70
N PRO A 197 12.91 23.27 -5.83
CA PRO A 197 12.21 22.51 -6.84
C PRO A 197 11.53 21.23 -6.31
N ALA A 198 12.20 20.47 -5.43
CA ALA A 198 11.64 19.26 -4.85
C ALA A 198 10.46 19.55 -3.91
N LEU A 199 10.55 20.62 -3.12
CA LEU A 199 9.45 21.07 -2.27
C LEU A 199 8.23 21.53 -3.07
N ILE A 200 8.44 22.13 -4.25
CA ILE A 200 7.36 22.49 -5.18
C ILE A 200 6.80 21.25 -5.88
N ALA A 201 7.65 20.27 -6.20
CA ALA A 201 7.22 19.02 -6.83
C ALA A 201 6.30 18.18 -5.92
N LEU A 202 6.49 18.23 -4.59
CA LEU A 202 5.65 17.49 -3.64
C LEU A 202 4.15 17.82 -3.72
N PRO A 203 3.68 19.09 -3.60
CA PRO A 203 2.27 19.41 -3.74
C PRO A 203 1.74 19.12 -5.14
N VAL A 204 2.56 19.30 -6.19
CA VAL A 204 2.18 18.92 -7.56
C VAL A 204 1.93 17.41 -7.66
N TYR A 205 2.81 16.60 -7.06
CA TYR A 205 2.62 15.16 -6.96
C TYR A 205 1.36 14.80 -6.16
N ALA A 206 1.13 15.45 -5.01
CA ALA A 206 -0.08 15.25 -4.20
C ALA A 206 -1.36 15.51 -5.01
N ILE A 207 -1.41 16.65 -5.69
CA ILE A 207 -2.54 17.02 -6.55
C ILE A 207 -2.69 16.00 -7.67
N GLY A 208 -1.60 15.64 -8.34
CA GLY A 208 -1.59 14.67 -9.43
C GLY A 208 -2.15 13.31 -9.00
N THR A 209 -1.75 12.81 -7.82
CA THR A 209 -2.28 11.54 -7.33
C THR A 209 -3.73 11.63 -6.89
N VAL A 210 -4.15 12.72 -6.24
CA VAL A 210 -5.56 12.94 -5.90
C VAL A 210 -6.40 13.02 -7.18
N MET A 211 -5.92 13.69 -8.22
CA MET A 211 -6.58 13.73 -9.52
C MET A 211 -6.62 12.36 -10.18
N ALA A 212 -5.54 11.58 -10.12
CA ALA A 212 -5.50 10.22 -10.65
C ALA A 212 -6.53 9.32 -9.95
N PHE A 213 -6.58 9.33 -8.61
CA PHE A 213 -7.59 8.60 -7.84
C PHE A 213 -9.01 9.01 -8.25
N ARG A 214 -9.27 10.31 -8.42
CA ARG A 214 -10.58 10.80 -8.87
C ARG A 214 -10.93 10.39 -10.30
N THR A 215 -9.93 10.30 -11.18
CA THR A 215 -10.14 9.84 -12.55
C THR A 215 -10.47 8.35 -12.57
N PHE A 216 -9.75 7.54 -11.78
CA PHE A 216 -10.00 6.10 -11.69
C PHE A 216 -11.35 5.78 -11.03
N SER A 217 -11.71 6.49 -9.95
CA SER A 217 -13.01 6.30 -9.29
C SER A 217 -14.22 6.69 -10.16
N ARG A 218 -13.98 7.47 -11.23
CA ARG A 218 -15.00 7.89 -12.20
C ARG A 218 -15.08 6.97 -13.41
N PHE A 219 -14.22 5.96 -13.50
CA PHE A 219 -14.19 5.07 -14.65
C PHE A 219 -15.44 4.17 -14.67
N ASP A 220 -16.33 4.44 -15.62
CA ASP A 220 -17.49 3.61 -15.90
C ASP A 220 -17.38 3.04 -17.33
N PRO A 221 -17.19 1.73 -17.50
CA PRO A 221 -17.13 1.11 -18.84
C PRO A 221 -18.44 1.23 -19.61
N SER A 222 -19.57 1.32 -18.89
CA SER A 222 -20.91 1.34 -19.47
C SER A 222 -21.30 2.74 -19.93
N ALA A 223 -20.59 3.76 -19.45
CA ALA A 223 -20.75 5.15 -19.87
C ALA A 223 -20.33 5.40 -21.33
N HIS A 224 -19.56 4.50 -21.96
CA HIS A 224 -19.29 4.58 -23.41
C HIS A 224 -20.53 4.40 -24.31
N VAL A 225 -21.71 4.11 -23.74
CA VAL A 225 -22.99 4.06 -24.46
C VAL A 225 -23.84 5.33 -24.26
N ARG A 226 -23.40 6.28 -23.43
CA ARG A 226 -24.05 7.60 -23.31
C ARG A 226 -23.08 8.71 -23.70
N GLU A 227 -23.16 9.11 -24.95
CA GLU A 227 -22.73 10.45 -25.36
C GLU A 227 -23.49 11.48 -24.51
N GLU A 228 -22.78 12.23 -23.67
CA GLU A 228 -22.70 13.70 -23.75
C GLU A 228 -21.67 14.28 -22.74
N PRO A 229 -20.88 15.31 -23.13
CA PRO A 229 -19.87 15.92 -22.28
C PRO A 229 -20.47 17.05 -21.42
N GLY A 230 -20.89 16.71 -20.21
CA GLY A 230 -21.18 17.69 -19.15
C GLY A 230 -20.07 17.69 -18.11
N PHE A 231 -19.19 18.69 -18.13
CA PHE A 231 -18.10 18.87 -17.17
C PHE A 231 -18.66 19.16 -15.75
N MET A 232 -19.08 18.12 -15.04
CA MET A 232 -19.53 18.22 -13.64
C MET A 232 -18.31 18.14 -12.70
N MET A 233 -17.70 19.30 -12.48
CA MET A 233 -16.88 19.55 -11.29
C MET A 233 -17.79 19.58 -10.05
N CYS A 234 -17.23 19.13 -8.92
CA CYS A 234 -17.77 19.27 -7.55
C CYS A 234 -18.72 18.18 -7.02
N SER A 235 -18.21 16.96 -6.85
CA SER A 235 -18.43 16.11 -5.65
C SER A 235 -17.83 14.74 -5.89
N GLY A 236 -16.73 14.41 -5.22
CA GLY A 236 -16.08 13.11 -5.43
C GLY A 236 -15.21 12.65 -4.27
N PHE A 237 -15.42 13.21 -3.08
CA PHE A 237 -14.83 12.69 -1.84
C PHE A 237 -15.87 12.48 -0.74
N ILE A 238 -17.12 12.79 -1.04
CA ILE A 238 -18.27 12.33 -0.26
C ILE A 238 -18.82 11.17 -1.08
N LEU A 239 -18.30 9.97 -0.85
CA LEU A 239 -19.15 8.79 -1.01
C LEU A 239 -20.37 9.08 -0.12
N GLN A 240 -21.45 9.57 -0.72
CA GLN A 240 -22.70 9.75 0.00
C GLN A 240 -22.96 8.41 0.66
N GLN A 241 -23.10 8.38 2.00
CA GLN A 241 -23.40 7.15 2.73
C GLN A 241 -24.56 6.35 2.08
N GLY A 242 -25.44 7.04 1.34
CA GLY A 242 -26.44 6.43 0.45
C GLY A 242 -25.87 5.51 -0.63
N GLN A 243 -24.87 5.95 -1.41
CA GLN A 243 -24.25 5.14 -2.46
C GLN A 243 -23.55 3.90 -1.90
N VAL A 244 -22.83 4.01 -0.77
CA VAL A 244 -22.21 2.84 -0.11
C VAL A 244 -23.27 1.83 0.30
N ARG A 245 -24.39 2.30 0.86
CA ARG A 245 -25.49 1.42 1.28
C ARG A 245 -26.15 0.72 0.09
N ASP A 246 -26.28 1.39 -1.05
CA ASP A 246 -26.87 0.82 -2.26
C ASP A 246 -25.93 -0.17 -2.96
N ILE A 247 -24.62 0.11 -3.00
CA ILE A 247 -23.61 -0.85 -3.46
C ILE A 247 -23.62 -2.10 -2.58
N HIS A 248 -23.61 -1.93 -1.26
CA HIS A 248 -23.64 -3.05 -0.33
C HIS A 248 -24.89 -3.91 -0.52
N LYS A 249 -26.08 -3.31 -0.68
CA LYS A 249 -27.33 -4.04 -0.96
C LYS A 249 -27.27 -4.82 -2.28
N ARG A 250 -26.75 -4.22 -3.36
CA ARG A 250 -26.65 -4.87 -4.68
C ARG A 250 -25.71 -6.07 -4.64
N LEU A 251 -24.52 -5.89 -4.06
CA LEU A 251 -23.54 -6.96 -3.88
C LEU A 251 -24.07 -8.08 -2.99
N TYR A 252 -24.75 -7.73 -1.89
CA TYR A 252 -25.37 -8.71 -1.01
C TYR A 252 -26.49 -9.51 -1.70
N ALA A 253 -27.31 -8.85 -2.52
CA ALA A 253 -28.35 -9.52 -3.30
C ALA A 253 -27.75 -10.50 -4.33
N ARG A 254 -26.68 -10.13 -5.02
CA ARG A 254 -25.96 -11.03 -5.94
C ARG A 254 -25.33 -12.23 -5.22
N MET A 255 -24.74 -12.01 -4.04
CA MET A 255 -24.21 -13.10 -3.22
C MET A 255 -25.32 -14.11 -2.86
N LEU A 256 -26.50 -13.63 -2.49
CA LEU A 256 -27.65 -14.51 -2.20
C LEU A 256 -28.14 -15.25 -3.45
N GLN A 257 -28.14 -14.60 -4.62
CA GLN A 257 -28.48 -15.25 -5.90
C GLN A 257 -27.49 -16.37 -6.22
N GLN A 258 -26.18 -16.10 -6.17
CA GLN A 258 -25.15 -17.13 -6.40
C GLN A 258 -25.28 -18.31 -5.45
N ARG A 259 -25.53 -18.06 -4.15
CA ARG A 259 -25.74 -19.14 -3.18
C ARG A 259 -26.96 -19.99 -3.51
N THR A 260 -28.03 -19.37 -4.01
CA THR A 260 -29.26 -20.06 -4.40
C THR A 260 -29.02 -20.93 -5.64
N GLU A 261 -28.27 -20.41 -6.62
CA GLU A 261 -27.85 -21.16 -7.82
C GLU A 261 -26.95 -22.35 -7.46
N GLU A 262 -25.96 -22.16 -6.58
CA GLU A 262 -25.08 -23.24 -6.09
C GLU A 262 -25.89 -24.33 -5.36
N THR A 263 -26.86 -23.92 -4.54
CA THR A 263 -27.74 -24.87 -3.81
C THR A 263 -28.65 -25.62 -4.78
N GLN A 264 -29.17 -24.95 -5.82
CA GLN A 264 -29.96 -25.59 -6.87
C GLN A 264 -29.13 -26.59 -7.68
N GLN A 265 -27.89 -26.25 -8.03
CA GLN A 265 -26.97 -27.18 -8.71
C GLN A 265 -26.62 -28.39 -7.86
N GLN A 266 -26.42 -28.23 -6.55
CA GLN A 266 -26.21 -29.37 -5.64
C GLN A 266 -27.46 -30.23 -5.45
N SER A 267 -28.66 -29.65 -5.57
CA SER A 267 -29.93 -30.38 -5.42
C SER A 267 -30.37 -31.14 -6.67
N HIS A 268 -29.74 -30.90 -7.82
CA HIS A 268 -29.94 -31.72 -9.00
C HIS A 268 -28.91 -32.86 -8.96
N PRO A 269 -29.29 -34.08 -8.52
CA PRO A 269 -28.37 -35.20 -8.55
C PRO A 269 -27.92 -35.37 -10.00
N GLU A 270 -26.62 -35.27 -10.21
CA GLU A 270 -25.98 -35.63 -11.47
C GLU A 270 -26.57 -36.99 -11.90
N PRO A 271 -27.20 -37.09 -13.08
CA PRO A 271 -27.80 -38.34 -13.52
C PRO A 271 -26.69 -39.36 -13.48
N THR A 272 -26.84 -40.33 -12.58
CA THR A 272 -25.87 -41.39 -12.37
C THR A 272 -25.87 -42.20 -13.65
N HIS A 273 -25.03 -41.80 -14.61
CA HIS A 273 -24.58 -42.66 -15.68
C HIS A 273 -23.73 -43.72 -14.99
N LEU A 274 -24.42 -44.72 -14.43
CA LEU A 274 -23.84 -46.03 -14.19
C LEU A 274 -23.12 -46.40 -15.48
N PRO A 275 -21.78 -46.50 -15.48
CA PRO A 275 -21.12 -47.11 -16.62
C PRO A 275 -21.63 -48.56 -16.62
N SER A 276 -22.40 -48.94 -17.65
CA SER A 276 -22.80 -50.32 -17.87
C SER A 276 -21.57 -51.11 -18.29
N VAL A 277 -20.68 -51.38 -17.33
CA VAL A 277 -19.59 -52.35 -17.49
C VAL A 277 -20.14 -53.67 -17.00
N LEU A 278 -20.84 -54.35 -17.90
CA LEU A 278 -21.12 -55.76 -17.79
C LEU A 278 -20.65 -56.38 -19.11
N GLU A 279 -19.33 -56.53 -19.24
CA GLU A 279 -18.74 -57.45 -20.22
C GLU A 279 -17.41 -57.99 -19.70
N ASP A 280 -17.42 -59.32 -19.57
CA ASP A 280 -16.38 -60.35 -19.50
C ASP A 280 -15.36 -60.45 -18.33
N PRO A 281 -15.41 -61.55 -17.55
CA PRO A 281 -14.30 -62.03 -16.74
C PRO A 281 -13.39 -62.91 -17.61
N GLY A 282 -12.36 -62.33 -18.22
CA GLY A 282 -11.39 -63.11 -18.97
C GLY A 282 -10.19 -62.29 -19.41
N GLU A 283 -9.17 -62.23 -18.55
CA GLU A 283 -7.73 -62.36 -18.87
C GLU A 283 -6.88 -61.61 -17.84
N TYR A 284 -6.41 -62.39 -16.86
CA TYR A 284 -5.17 -62.08 -16.16
C TYR A 284 -4.03 -62.20 -17.17
N SER A 285 -3.41 -61.08 -17.54
CA SER A 285 -2.04 -61.10 -18.07
C SER A 285 -1.22 -60.02 -17.38
N ALA A 286 -0.28 -60.49 -16.57
CA ALA A 286 0.67 -59.70 -15.83
C ALA A 286 1.52 -58.85 -16.80
N SER A 287 1.59 -57.54 -16.55
CA SER A 287 2.67 -56.72 -17.07
C SER A 287 3.18 -55.79 -15.98
N GLU A 288 4.51 -55.77 -15.89
CA GLU A 288 5.33 -55.30 -14.78
C GLU A 288 5.25 -53.78 -14.53
N PRO A 289 5.50 -53.31 -13.30
CA PRO A 289 5.71 -51.89 -13.04
C PRO A 289 7.09 -51.46 -13.55
N LYS A 290 7.14 -50.71 -14.65
CA LYS A 290 8.32 -49.94 -15.04
C LYS A 290 8.51 -48.79 -14.04
N ALA A 291 9.60 -48.88 -13.29
CA ALA A 291 10.13 -47.82 -12.44
C ALA A 291 10.32 -46.52 -13.23
N SER A 292 9.65 -45.46 -12.82
CA SER A 292 9.91 -44.10 -13.30
C SER A 292 11.09 -43.50 -12.56
N GLU A 293 12.09 -43.09 -13.36
CA GLU A 293 13.30 -42.41 -12.95
C GLU A 293 13.02 -41.12 -12.15
N GLN A 294 13.61 -41.03 -10.95
CA GLN A 294 13.84 -39.77 -10.26
C GLN A 294 14.88 -38.93 -11.04
N PRO A 295 14.61 -37.66 -11.37
CA PRO A 295 15.65 -36.76 -11.85
C PRO A 295 16.58 -36.35 -10.69
N ARG A 296 17.88 -36.58 -10.89
CA ARG A 296 18.97 -36.08 -10.02
C ARG A 296 18.95 -34.55 -9.93
N PRO A 297 19.15 -33.96 -8.73
CA PRO A 297 19.48 -32.54 -8.63
C PRO A 297 20.90 -32.29 -9.16
N GLN A 298 21.01 -31.37 -10.13
CA GLN A 298 22.30 -30.90 -10.64
C GLN A 298 23.01 -30.03 -9.61
N ASN A 299 24.31 -30.25 -9.52
CA ASN A 299 25.25 -29.72 -8.54
C ASN A 299 25.35 -28.20 -8.54
N ALA A 300 25.49 -27.68 -7.31
CA ALA A 300 25.95 -26.34 -6.99
C ALA A 300 27.27 -26.00 -7.69
N ARG A 301 27.29 -24.90 -8.46
CA ARG A 301 28.51 -24.34 -9.01
C ARG A 301 29.07 -23.31 -8.03
N ARG A 302 30.16 -23.72 -7.40
CA ARG A 302 31.09 -22.93 -6.58
C ARG A 302 31.63 -21.75 -7.42
N VAL A 303 31.41 -20.52 -6.96
CA VAL A 303 32.13 -19.33 -7.48
C VAL A 303 33.19 -18.95 -6.44
N VAL A 304 34.42 -18.93 -6.89
CA VAL A 304 35.64 -18.54 -6.16
C VAL A 304 35.72 -17.00 -6.14
N PRO A 305 36.10 -16.36 -5.02
CA PRO A 305 36.38 -14.94 -5.02
C PRO A 305 37.74 -14.67 -5.68
N MET A 306 37.78 -13.69 -6.58
CA MET A 306 39.03 -13.14 -7.09
C MET A 306 39.39 -11.90 -6.25
N GLU A 307 40.58 -11.96 -5.66
CA GLU A 307 41.25 -10.83 -5.01
C GLU A 307 41.61 -9.76 -6.04
N THR A 308 41.31 -8.50 -5.72
CA THR A 308 42.17 -7.31 -5.88
C THR A 308 41.63 -6.20 -5.00
#